data_AF-A0A3R7R6J4-F1
#
_entry.id   AF-A0A3R7R6J4-F1
#
_cell.length_a   1.000
_cell.length_b   1.000
_cell.length_c   1.000
_cell.angle_alpha   90.00
_cell.angle_beta   90.00
_cell.angle_gamma   90.00
#
_symmetry.space_group_name_H-M   'P 1'
#
loop_
_entity.id
_entity.type
_entity.pdbx_description
1 polymer ?
#
loop_
_entity_poly.entity_id
_entity_poly.type
_entity_poly.pdbx_seq_one_letter_code
_entity_poly.pdbx_strand_id
1 'polypeptide(L)'
;MADTQMNYIGDVDFSPLYFAPVVAEKSRKSVSVYYNNKNTTWANRMAFQLCEDEDSPVIAKYGLSDPQEDQDPTRLNLTVLLDSTTHKSVIDKLHEVDKIVKGEACKKTKEWWKKEHKPEVIDLMHKGVIDWDNERECYRVKVKVIVPHPKPESGKKYSKPTVIYRLTESGDVVKADHTILTQGAQLVPSVSSVGVWFLGDNAFGVSLKADIILCKPVVIPTPLEQLKLKRKYKEIEPEPEASTSEAPVKAAKEEDVEHADVILGDEDGSAM
;
A
#
# COMPACT_ATOMS: atom_id res chain seq x y z
N MET A 1 26.21 13.09 -12.88
CA MET A 1 25.84 11.88 -12.13
C MET A 1 25.48 10.84 -13.16
N ALA A 2 25.92 9.59 -13.04
CA ALA A 2 25.54 8.58 -14.04
C ALA A 2 24.03 8.35 -13.91
N ASP A 3 23.28 8.74 -14.95
CA ASP A 3 21.85 8.51 -15.10
C ASP A 3 21.62 7.00 -15.13
N THR A 4 21.48 6.39 -13.96
CA THR A 4 21.03 5.01 -13.88
C THR A 4 19.53 5.05 -14.06
N GLN A 5 19.11 5.00 -15.32
CA GLN A 5 17.71 4.79 -15.67
C GLN A 5 17.29 3.47 -15.00
N MET A 6 16.41 3.57 -14.00
CA MET A 6 15.79 2.38 -13.42
C MET A 6 14.69 1.93 -14.36
N ASN A 7 14.59 0.61 -14.56
CA ASN A 7 13.50 0.03 -15.33
C ASN A 7 12.22 0.06 -14.50
N TYR A 8 11.10 0.27 -15.18
CA TYR A 8 9.78 -0.01 -14.62
C TYR A 8 9.67 -1.49 -14.31
N ILE A 9 8.97 -1.83 -13.23
CA ILE A 9 8.86 -3.21 -12.77
C ILE A 9 8.30 -4.16 -13.84
N GLY A 10 7.44 -3.67 -14.74
CA GLY A 10 6.90 -4.44 -15.85
C GLY A 10 7.99 -5.02 -16.77
N ASP A 11 9.09 -4.27 -16.95
CA ASP A 11 10.21 -4.61 -17.83
C ASP A 11 11.32 -5.39 -17.12
N VAL A 12 11.18 -5.63 -15.82
CA VAL A 12 12.22 -6.31 -15.04
C VAL A 12 12.06 -7.83 -15.13
N ASP A 13 13.17 -8.48 -15.49
CA ASP A 13 13.33 -9.93 -15.38
C ASP A 13 13.86 -10.29 -13.99
N PHE A 14 13.04 -11.00 -13.21
CA PHE A 14 13.40 -11.50 -11.88
C PHE A 14 13.92 -12.95 -11.90
N SER A 15 13.96 -13.61 -13.06
CA SER A 15 14.49 -14.97 -13.17
C SER A 15 15.96 -15.13 -12.73
N PRO A 16 16.88 -14.15 -12.90
CA PRO A 16 18.28 -14.33 -12.52
C PRO A 16 18.57 -13.95 -11.06
N LEU A 17 17.54 -13.73 -10.22
CA LEU A 17 17.73 -13.29 -8.84
C LEU A 17 18.62 -14.25 -8.05
N TYR A 18 19.67 -13.68 -7.46
CA TYR A 18 20.62 -14.35 -6.59
C TYR A 18 20.37 -13.98 -5.13
N PHE A 19 20.24 -15.01 -4.30
CA PHE A 19 20.08 -14.90 -2.86
C PHE A 19 21.41 -15.21 -2.17
N ALA A 20 22.03 -14.19 -1.59
CA ALA A 20 23.29 -14.32 -0.87
C ALA A 20 23.16 -15.23 0.37
N PRO A 21 24.28 -15.73 0.90
CA PRO A 21 24.26 -16.47 2.16
C PRO A 21 23.59 -15.68 3.28
N VAL A 22 22.96 -16.41 4.19
CA VAL A 22 22.37 -15.82 5.39
C VAL A 22 23.40 -15.02 6.18
N VAL A 23 23.07 -13.77 6.49
CA VAL A 23 23.82 -12.95 7.44
C VAL A 23 23.00 -12.81 8.72
N ALA A 24 23.59 -13.20 9.85
CA ALA A 24 23.01 -13.01 11.18
C ALA A 24 23.84 -11.99 11.95
N GLU A 25 23.31 -10.77 12.10
CA GLU A 25 23.93 -9.69 12.87
C GLU A 25 23.10 -9.40 14.12
N LYS A 26 23.70 -9.64 15.29
CA LYS A 26 23.01 -9.52 16.59
C LYS A 26 21.72 -10.36 16.59
N SER A 27 20.56 -9.72 16.75
CA SER A 27 19.23 -10.34 16.75
C SER A 27 18.55 -10.37 15.38
N ARG A 28 19.22 -9.90 14.31
CA ARG A 28 18.61 -9.78 12.98
C ARG A 28 19.25 -10.73 11.99
N LYS A 29 18.42 -11.53 11.36
CA LYS A 29 18.79 -12.38 10.23
C LYS A 29 18.30 -11.72 8.93
N SER A 30 19.14 -11.74 7.89
CA SER A 30 18.76 -11.24 6.57
C SER A 30 19.48 -11.97 5.45
N VAL A 31 18.88 -11.96 4.27
CA VAL A 31 19.46 -12.46 3.01
C VAL A 31 19.40 -11.34 2.00
N SER A 32 20.55 -10.91 1.49
CA SER A 32 20.58 -9.89 0.42
C SER A 32 20.19 -10.51 -0.92
N VAL A 33 19.48 -9.74 -1.75
CA VAL A 33 18.95 -10.17 -3.05
C VAL A 33 19.53 -9.29 -4.16
N TYR A 34 20.11 -9.92 -5.17
CA TYR A 34 20.82 -9.28 -6.28
C TYR A 34 20.32 -9.80 -7.63
N TYR A 35 20.48 -9.04 -8.72
CA TYR A 35 20.09 -9.50 -10.06
C TYR A 35 20.97 -10.61 -10.64
N ASN A 36 22.15 -10.86 -10.06
CA ASN A 36 23.00 -12.00 -10.40
C ASN A 36 24.04 -12.27 -9.30
N ASN A 37 24.71 -13.42 -9.40
CA ASN A 37 25.75 -13.83 -8.45
C ASN A 37 27.15 -13.25 -8.72
N LYS A 38 27.38 -12.64 -9.90
CA LYS A 38 28.70 -12.12 -10.30
C LYS A 38 29.02 -10.78 -9.65
N ASN A 39 28.00 -9.98 -9.34
CA ASN A 39 28.15 -8.67 -8.75
C ASN A 39 27.23 -8.52 -7.53
N THR A 40 27.78 -8.61 -6.32
CA THR A 40 27.03 -8.48 -5.05
C THR A 40 27.15 -7.09 -4.44
N THR A 41 27.45 -6.06 -5.24
CA THR A 41 27.48 -4.67 -4.77
C THR A 41 26.07 -4.13 -4.55
N TRP A 42 25.96 -3.05 -3.75
CA TRP A 42 24.68 -2.38 -3.51
C TRP A 42 23.98 -1.95 -4.80
N ALA A 43 24.75 -1.55 -5.82
CA ALA A 43 24.23 -1.12 -7.12
C ALA A 43 23.57 -2.25 -7.93
N ASN A 44 23.86 -3.52 -7.62
CA ASN A 44 23.27 -4.68 -8.30
C ASN A 44 22.15 -5.35 -7.48
N ARG A 45 21.69 -4.70 -6.41
CA ARG A 45 20.51 -5.15 -5.68
C ARG A 45 19.28 -5.08 -6.58
N MET A 46 18.31 -5.94 -6.30
CA MET A 46 17.00 -5.86 -6.94
C MET A 46 16.42 -4.46 -6.76
N ALA A 47 16.28 -3.70 -7.85
CA ALA A 47 15.80 -2.33 -7.84
C ALA A 47 15.02 -2.01 -9.13
N PHE A 48 13.93 -1.27 -9.00
CA PHE A 48 12.96 -1.00 -10.06
C PHE A 48 12.07 0.18 -9.71
N GLN A 49 11.35 0.74 -10.68
CA GLN A 49 10.28 1.71 -10.41
C GLN A 49 8.97 0.96 -10.13
N LEU A 50 8.33 1.30 -9.00
CA LEU A 50 7.08 0.68 -8.52
C LEU A 50 5.87 1.37 -9.18
N CYS A 51 5.78 1.24 -10.50
CA CYS A 51 4.75 1.79 -11.38
C CYS A 51 4.92 1.14 -12.77
N GLU A 52 3.89 1.20 -13.62
CA GLU A 52 3.99 0.70 -15.00
C GLU A 52 4.81 1.65 -15.88
N ASP A 53 4.58 2.94 -15.73
CA ASP A 53 5.28 4.03 -16.40
C ASP A 53 5.19 5.30 -15.53
N GLU A 54 5.69 6.42 -16.04
CA GLU A 54 5.61 7.70 -15.34
C GLU A 54 4.15 8.18 -15.23
N ASP A 55 3.32 7.89 -16.22
CA ASP A 55 1.94 8.39 -16.37
C ASP A 55 0.90 7.61 -15.56
N SER A 56 1.31 6.47 -15.00
CA SER A 56 0.53 5.62 -14.11
C SER A 56 1.14 5.59 -12.71
N PRO A 57 1.12 6.74 -11.98
CA PRO A 57 1.69 6.84 -10.66
C PRO A 57 0.87 6.06 -9.63
N VAL A 58 1.55 5.51 -8.63
CA VAL A 58 0.89 4.88 -7.49
C VAL A 58 0.41 5.94 -6.49
N ILE A 59 -0.61 5.61 -5.71
CA ILE A 59 -1.25 6.57 -4.81
C ILE A 59 -0.82 6.28 -3.37
N ALA A 60 -0.35 7.30 -2.65
CA ALA A 60 -0.10 7.17 -1.22
C ALA A 60 -1.42 6.95 -0.45
N LYS A 61 -1.57 5.82 0.27
CA LYS A 61 -2.78 5.55 1.09
C LYS A 61 -2.93 6.62 2.18
N TYR A 62 -1.80 6.96 2.81
CA TYR A 62 -1.63 7.95 3.86
C TYR A 62 -0.33 8.72 3.63
N GLY A 63 0.00 9.65 4.53
CA GLY A 63 1.35 10.19 4.59
C GLY A 63 2.38 9.18 5.11
N LEU A 64 3.62 9.65 5.34
CA LEU A 64 4.62 8.86 6.05
C LEU A 64 4.12 8.49 7.45
N SER A 65 4.42 7.26 7.88
CA SER A 65 4.12 6.81 9.24
C SER A 65 4.88 7.63 10.27
N ASP A 66 4.33 7.73 11.48
CA ASP A 66 5.07 8.27 12.62
C ASP A 66 6.28 7.39 12.98
N PRO A 67 7.35 7.99 13.54
CA PRO A 67 8.42 7.25 14.18
C PRO A 67 7.86 6.32 15.26
N GLN A 68 8.26 5.05 15.24
CA GLN A 68 7.89 4.12 16.32
C GLN A 68 8.83 4.31 17.51
N GLU A 69 8.28 4.30 18.73
CA GLU A 69 9.06 4.13 19.96
C GLU A 69 9.92 2.86 19.80
N ASP A 70 11.22 2.96 20.08
CA ASP A 70 12.23 1.90 19.87
C ASP A 70 12.71 1.61 18.43
N GLN A 71 12.23 2.36 17.42
CA GLN A 71 12.78 2.28 16.08
C GLN A 71 13.63 3.50 15.71
N ASP A 72 14.39 3.35 14.62
CA ASP A 72 15.14 4.46 14.07
C ASP A 72 14.14 5.51 13.51
N PRO A 73 14.10 6.73 14.06
CA PRO A 73 13.12 7.73 13.66
C PRO A 73 13.34 8.23 12.23
N THR A 74 14.47 7.91 11.60
CA THR A 74 14.73 8.24 10.20
C THR A 74 14.12 7.25 9.23
N ARG A 75 13.65 6.09 9.68
CA ARG A 75 13.13 5.03 8.81
C ARG A 75 11.62 4.94 8.97
N LEU A 76 10.91 5.62 8.09
CA LEU A 76 9.45 5.68 8.10
C LEU A 76 8.86 4.77 7.02
N ASN A 77 7.61 4.36 7.20
CA ASN A 77 6.90 3.56 6.22
C ASN A 77 5.96 4.46 5.40
N LEU A 78 5.99 4.30 4.09
CA LEU A 78 5.04 4.84 3.14
C LEU A 78 4.21 3.68 2.60
N THR A 79 2.88 3.75 2.76
CA THR A 79 1.98 2.76 2.16
C THR A 79 1.42 3.32 0.87
N VAL A 80 1.66 2.63 -0.24
CA VAL A 80 1.11 2.99 -1.56
C VAL A 80 0.05 1.97 -1.99
N LEU A 81 -0.91 2.43 -2.77
CA LEU A 81 -2.02 1.66 -3.30
C LEU A 81 -1.77 1.35 -4.77
N LEU A 82 -2.09 0.12 -5.15
CA LEU A 82 -2.06 -0.40 -6.50
C LEU A 82 -3.48 -0.83 -6.88
N ASP A 83 -4.09 -0.07 -7.78
CA ASP A 83 -5.36 -0.42 -8.41
C ASP A 83 -5.18 -1.65 -9.32
N SER A 84 -6.07 -2.66 -9.19
CA SER A 84 -5.96 -3.91 -9.94
C SER A 84 -6.21 -3.78 -11.45
N THR A 85 -6.84 -2.70 -11.89
CA THR A 85 -7.05 -2.42 -13.31
C THR A 85 -5.89 -1.63 -13.91
N THR A 86 -5.41 -0.60 -13.20
CA THR A 86 -4.32 0.28 -13.69
C THR A 86 -2.93 -0.30 -13.48
N HIS A 87 -2.72 -1.08 -12.42
CA HIS A 87 -1.37 -1.56 -12.02
C HIS A 87 -1.26 -3.08 -12.09
N LYS A 88 -2.01 -3.72 -13.00
CA LYS A 88 -2.07 -5.17 -13.09
C LYS A 88 -0.69 -5.78 -13.32
N SER A 89 0.12 -5.19 -14.20
CA SER A 89 1.46 -5.73 -14.49
C SER A 89 2.40 -5.60 -13.29
N VAL A 90 2.31 -4.50 -12.53
CA VAL A 90 3.04 -4.31 -11.27
C VAL A 90 2.66 -5.39 -10.26
N ILE A 91 1.36 -5.62 -10.06
CA ILE A 91 0.84 -6.61 -9.12
C ILE A 91 1.33 -8.02 -9.49
N ASP A 92 1.20 -8.40 -10.76
CA ASP A 92 1.63 -9.71 -11.27
C ASP A 92 3.14 -9.92 -11.04
N LYS A 93 3.95 -8.88 -11.30
CA LYS A 93 5.40 -8.91 -11.10
C LYS A 93 5.80 -9.00 -9.62
N LEU A 94 5.09 -8.32 -8.72
CA LEU A 94 5.37 -8.45 -7.28
C LEU A 94 4.98 -9.83 -6.74
N HIS A 95 3.91 -10.43 -7.26
CA HIS A 95 3.59 -11.83 -6.98
C HIS A 95 4.63 -12.80 -7.56
N GLU A 96 5.23 -12.48 -8.70
CA GLU A 96 6.37 -13.23 -9.26
C GLU A 96 7.56 -13.22 -8.28
N VAL A 97 7.90 -12.05 -7.72
CA VAL A 97 8.95 -11.91 -6.68
C VAL A 97 8.62 -12.79 -5.47
N ASP A 98 7.40 -12.73 -4.95
CA ASP A 98 6.96 -13.56 -3.82
C ASP A 98 7.12 -15.06 -4.13
N LYS A 99 6.74 -15.49 -5.33
CA LYS A 99 6.89 -16.89 -5.76
C LYS A 99 8.35 -17.32 -5.82
N ILE A 100 9.24 -16.48 -6.35
CA ILE A 100 10.68 -16.76 -6.43
C ILE A 100 11.28 -16.86 -5.02
N VAL A 101 10.94 -15.92 -4.13
CA VAL A 101 11.42 -15.89 -2.74
C VAL A 101 11.00 -17.14 -1.98
N LYS A 102 9.72 -17.55 -2.08
CA LYS A 102 9.24 -18.79 -1.47
C LYS A 102 9.90 -20.03 -2.05
N GLY A 103 10.05 -20.09 -3.38
CA GLY A 103 10.73 -21.19 -4.05
C GLY A 103 12.17 -21.36 -3.57
N GLU A 104 12.88 -20.25 -3.38
CA GLU A 104 14.24 -20.27 -2.83
C GLU A 104 14.26 -20.65 -1.34
N ALA A 105 13.33 -20.13 -0.55
CA ALA A 105 13.18 -20.49 0.86
C ALA A 105 12.97 -21.99 1.07
N CYS A 106 12.16 -22.63 0.23
CA CYS A 106 11.94 -24.08 0.25
C CYS A 106 13.23 -24.85 -0.01
N LYS A 107 14.05 -24.43 -0.99
CA LYS A 107 15.34 -25.08 -1.31
C LYS A 107 16.37 -24.89 -0.18
N LYS A 108 16.34 -23.72 0.48
CA LYS A 108 17.33 -23.31 1.48
C LYS A 108 16.83 -23.40 2.91
N THR A 109 15.76 -24.17 3.19
CA THR A 109 15.12 -24.17 4.51
C THR A 109 16.09 -24.43 5.66
N LYS A 110 17.01 -25.40 5.50
CA LYS A 110 17.99 -25.75 6.54
C LYS A 110 18.98 -24.62 6.80
N GLU A 111 19.39 -23.90 5.76
CA GLU A 111 20.27 -22.72 5.88
C GLU A 111 19.52 -21.53 6.51
N TRP A 112 18.27 -21.33 6.10
CA TRP A 112 17.45 -20.18 6.49
C TRP A 112 16.79 -20.34 7.87
N TRP A 113 16.67 -21.55 8.43
CA TRP A 113 16.09 -21.73 9.77
C TRP A 113 16.88 -22.66 10.69
N LYS A 114 18.01 -23.22 10.23
CA LYS A 114 18.75 -24.29 10.96
C LYS A 114 17.91 -25.55 11.23
N LYS A 115 16.70 -25.61 10.66
CA LYS A 115 15.76 -26.73 10.67
C LYS A 115 15.10 -26.84 9.30
N GLU A 116 14.66 -28.05 8.97
CA GLU A 116 13.92 -28.29 7.75
C GLU A 116 12.44 -28.01 7.97
N HIS A 117 11.85 -27.22 7.07
CA HIS A 117 10.43 -26.93 7.01
C HIS A 117 9.84 -27.55 5.75
N LYS A 118 8.57 -27.97 5.85
CA LYS A 118 7.79 -28.38 4.70
C LYS A 118 7.33 -27.13 3.91
N PRO A 119 7.08 -27.25 2.60
CA PRO A 119 6.64 -26.12 1.76
C PRO A 119 5.40 -25.39 2.31
N GLU A 120 4.45 -26.10 2.90
CA GLU A 120 3.22 -25.51 3.44
C GLU A 120 3.51 -24.59 4.63
N VAL A 121 4.52 -24.93 5.44
CA VAL A 121 4.97 -24.10 6.56
C VAL A 121 5.66 -22.85 6.04
N ILE A 122 6.47 -22.97 4.98
CA ILE A 122 7.11 -21.83 4.33
C ILE A 122 6.06 -20.86 3.76
N ASP A 123 5.00 -21.38 3.11
CA ASP A 123 3.90 -20.57 2.61
C ASP A 123 3.19 -19.79 3.73
N LEU A 124 2.95 -20.41 4.90
CA LEU A 124 2.33 -19.75 6.05
C LEU A 124 3.23 -18.68 6.71
N MET A 125 4.53 -18.92 6.73
CA MET A 125 5.51 -17.98 7.29
C MET A 125 5.77 -16.78 6.37
N HIS A 126 5.57 -16.94 5.06
CA HIS A 126 5.86 -15.89 4.09
C HIS A 126 4.90 -14.69 4.24
N LYS A 127 5.46 -13.50 4.28
CA LYS A 127 4.76 -12.22 4.19
C LYS A 127 5.05 -11.61 2.83
N GLY A 128 4.00 -11.51 2.01
CA GLY A 128 4.08 -10.98 0.65
C GLY A 128 4.60 -9.55 0.61
N VAL A 129 5.19 -9.17 -0.52
CA VAL A 129 5.55 -7.77 -0.79
C VAL A 129 4.30 -6.90 -0.87
N ILE A 130 3.18 -7.48 -1.33
CA ILE A 130 1.88 -6.83 -1.43
C ILE A 130 0.83 -7.52 -0.57
N ASP A 131 -0.08 -6.72 -0.03
CA ASP A 131 -1.25 -7.18 0.72
C ASP A 131 -2.53 -6.66 0.05
N TRP A 132 -3.64 -7.38 0.18
CA TRP A 132 -4.95 -6.87 -0.22
C TRP A 132 -5.51 -5.93 0.86
N ASP A 133 -6.06 -4.79 0.44
CA ASP A 133 -6.71 -3.80 1.29
C ASP A 133 -8.23 -3.87 1.11
N ASN A 134 -8.91 -4.51 2.08
CA ASN A 134 -10.36 -4.72 2.03
C ASN A 134 -11.17 -3.41 2.03
N GLU A 135 -10.66 -2.33 2.61
CA GLU A 135 -11.41 -1.07 2.72
C GLU A 135 -11.53 -0.35 1.38
N ARG A 136 -10.52 -0.52 0.53
CA ARG A 136 -10.41 0.18 -0.76
C ARG A 136 -10.46 -0.76 -1.96
N GLU A 137 -10.63 -2.05 -1.72
CA GLU A 137 -10.66 -3.11 -2.73
C GLU A 137 -9.49 -3.02 -3.71
N CYS A 138 -8.28 -2.82 -3.18
CA CYS A 138 -7.05 -2.71 -3.97
C CYS A 138 -5.85 -3.33 -3.27
N TYR A 139 -4.73 -3.47 -3.98
CA TYR A 139 -3.49 -3.95 -3.37
C TYR A 139 -2.73 -2.80 -2.71
N ARG A 140 -1.94 -3.09 -1.70
CA ARG A 140 -1.04 -2.13 -1.06
C ARG A 140 0.37 -2.65 -0.93
N VAL A 141 1.33 -1.74 -0.98
CA VAL A 141 2.76 -2.01 -0.81
C VAL A 141 3.32 -1.09 0.26
N LYS A 142 4.14 -1.65 1.17
CA LYS A 142 4.87 -0.86 2.16
C LYS A 142 6.29 -0.58 1.67
N VAL A 143 6.61 0.70 1.50
CA VAL A 143 7.92 1.18 1.07
C VAL A 143 8.59 1.92 2.22
N LYS A 144 9.84 1.58 2.52
CA LYS A 144 10.61 2.27 3.56
C LYS A 144 11.26 3.53 3.00
N VAL A 145 10.99 4.67 3.63
CA VAL A 145 11.55 5.97 3.27
C VAL A 145 12.55 6.39 4.35
N ILE A 146 13.74 6.79 3.93
CA ILE A 146 14.78 7.29 4.85
C ILE A 146 14.71 8.81 4.85
N VAL A 147 14.26 9.41 5.95
CA VAL A 147 14.19 10.87 6.12
C VAL A 147 15.47 11.40 6.79
N PRO A 148 15.83 12.69 6.59
CA PRO A 148 16.97 13.30 7.27
C PRO A 148 16.83 13.22 8.79
N HIS A 149 17.93 12.93 9.50
CA HIS A 149 17.93 12.92 10.96
C HIS A 149 17.82 14.36 11.50
N PRO A 150 16.95 14.64 12.50
CA PRO A 150 16.76 15.98 13.04
C PRO A 150 18.00 16.53 13.78
N LYS A 151 18.87 15.65 14.28
CA LYS A 151 20.17 16.00 14.89
C LYS A 151 21.34 15.38 14.12
N PRO A 152 22.14 16.12 13.35
CA PRO A 152 23.16 15.54 12.48
C PRO A 152 24.39 14.93 13.20
N GLU A 153 24.38 14.71 14.51
CA GLU A 153 25.58 14.34 15.28
C GLU A 153 25.87 12.82 15.36
N SER A 154 27.10 12.51 14.92
CA SER A 154 27.96 11.35 15.23
C SER A 154 27.33 9.97 15.38
N GLY A 155 27.11 9.30 14.26
CA GLY A 155 26.84 7.85 14.24
C GLY A 155 25.94 7.42 13.09
N LYS A 156 26.32 7.77 11.85
CA LYS A 156 25.52 7.59 10.63
C LYS A 156 25.13 6.13 10.38
N LYS A 157 23.99 5.68 10.92
CA LYS A 157 23.44 4.36 10.61
C LYS A 157 22.86 4.29 9.20
N TYR A 158 22.31 5.41 8.70
CA TYR A 158 21.83 5.55 7.32
C TYR A 158 22.49 6.77 6.67
N SER A 159 23.42 6.51 5.75
CA SER A 159 24.29 7.53 5.19
C SER A 159 23.65 8.36 4.06
N LYS A 160 22.49 7.95 3.55
CA LYS A 160 21.82 8.58 2.41
C LYS A 160 20.28 8.57 2.58
N PRO A 161 19.66 9.73 2.85
CA PRO A 161 18.21 9.88 2.79
C PRO A 161 17.66 9.56 1.39
N THR A 162 16.39 9.17 1.34
CA THR A 162 15.64 9.03 0.09
C THR A 162 15.57 10.40 -0.59
N VAL A 163 15.87 10.45 -1.89
CA VAL A 163 15.77 11.70 -2.67
C VAL A 163 14.33 11.89 -3.10
N ILE A 164 13.76 13.07 -2.84
CA ILE A 164 12.37 13.37 -3.18
C ILE A 164 12.36 14.52 -4.19
N TYR A 165 11.62 14.32 -5.27
CA TYR A 165 11.37 15.31 -6.30
C TYR A 165 9.88 15.61 -6.39
N ARG A 166 9.56 16.83 -6.81
CA ARG A 166 8.22 17.25 -7.18
C ARG A 166 8.24 17.68 -8.65
N LEU A 167 7.28 17.20 -9.41
CA LEU A 167 6.98 17.75 -10.74
C LEU A 167 6.10 18.99 -10.56
N THR A 168 6.55 20.14 -11.05
CA THR A 168 5.79 21.40 -11.01
C THR A 168 4.73 21.41 -12.12
N GLU A 169 3.79 22.35 -12.04
CA GLU A 169 2.80 22.57 -13.10
C GLU A 169 3.44 22.99 -14.44
N SER A 170 4.61 23.63 -14.40
CA SER A 170 5.41 23.97 -15.58
C SER A 170 6.11 22.77 -16.23
N GLY A 171 6.07 21.59 -15.59
CA GLY A 171 6.79 20.40 -16.03
C GLY A 171 8.23 20.30 -15.53
N ASP A 172 8.67 21.20 -14.65
CA ASP A 172 10.02 21.17 -14.08
C ASP A 172 10.10 20.18 -12.92
N VAL A 173 11.23 19.46 -12.83
CA VAL A 173 11.50 18.55 -11.72
C VAL A 173 12.37 19.26 -10.69
N VAL A 174 11.79 19.54 -9.52
CA VAL A 174 12.49 20.24 -8.42
C VAL A 174 12.67 19.32 -7.22
N LYS A 175 13.79 19.45 -6.50
CA LYS A 175 14.01 18.70 -5.26
C LYS A 175 13.05 19.22 -4.18
N ALA A 176 12.41 18.30 -3.48
CA ALA A 176 11.47 18.60 -2.40
C ALA A 176 11.86 17.85 -1.10
N ASP A 177 11.22 18.24 -0.01
CA ASP A 177 11.33 17.55 1.27
C ASP A 177 10.22 16.49 1.44
N HIS A 178 10.31 15.69 2.50
CA HIS A 178 9.43 14.55 2.70
C HIS A 178 8.01 14.91 3.15
N THR A 179 7.75 16.15 3.54
CA THR A 179 6.41 16.59 3.99
C THR A 179 5.39 16.60 2.86
N ILE A 180 5.83 16.60 1.59
CA ILE A 180 4.91 16.51 0.44
C ILE A 180 4.29 15.12 0.26
N LEU A 181 4.83 14.10 0.92
CA LEU A 181 4.33 12.72 0.87
C LEU A 181 3.11 12.60 1.79
N THR A 182 1.99 13.12 1.29
CA THR A 182 0.70 13.18 1.99
C THR A 182 -0.29 12.15 1.43
N GLN A 183 -1.40 11.94 2.13
CA GLN A 183 -2.48 11.08 1.65
C GLN A 183 -2.96 11.51 0.26
N GLY A 184 -3.07 10.55 -0.65
CA GLY A 184 -3.54 10.79 -2.02
C GLY A 184 -2.48 11.33 -2.97
N ALA A 185 -1.24 11.58 -2.51
CA ALA A 185 -0.15 11.99 -3.38
C ALA A 185 0.09 10.93 -4.48
N GLN A 186 0.30 11.40 -5.70
CA GLN A 186 0.65 10.57 -6.86
C GLN A 186 2.17 10.43 -6.93
N LEU A 187 2.66 9.20 -6.89
CA LEU A 187 4.08 8.91 -6.71
C LEU A 187 4.60 7.98 -7.79
N VAL A 188 5.84 8.21 -8.23
CA VAL A 188 6.63 7.32 -9.08
C VAL A 188 7.86 6.91 -8.24
N PRO A 189 7.78 5.82 -7.46
CA PRO A 189 8.82 5.46 -6.51
C PRO A 189 9.85 4.54 -7.15
N SER A 190 11.11 4.95 -7.18
CA SER A 190 12.25 4.09 -7.47
C SER A 190 12.69 3.38 -6.19
N VAL A 191 12.52 2.05 -6.15
CA VAL A 191 12.74 1.24 -4.96
C VAL A 191 13.87 0.24 -5.16
N SER A 192 14.55 -0.10 -4.08
CA SER A 192 15.46 -1.24 -3.99
C SER A 192 15.08 -2.18 -2.86
N SER A 193 15.43 -3.46 -3.02
CA SER A 193 15.27 -4.47 -1.98
C SER A 193 16.31 -4.27 -0.88
N VAL A 194 15.84 -4.22 0.36
CA VAL A 194 16.71 -4.31 1.53
C VAL A 194 17.23 -5.74 1.72
N GLY A 195 16.60 -6.72 1.06
CA GLY A 195 16.81 -8.14 1.22
C GLY A 195 15.57 -8.83 1.79
N VAL A 196 15.67 -10.15 1.95
CA VAL A 196 14.73 -10.96 2.71
C VAL A 196 15.01 -10.74 4.20
N TRP A 197 13.99 -10.30 4.93
CA TRP A 197 14.02 -10.14 6.39
C TRP A 197 13.39 -11.37 7.05
N PHE A 198 13.80 -11.64 8.28
CA PHE A 198 13.27 -12.73 9.10
C PHE A 198 12.83 -12.17 10.46
N LEU A 199 11.67 -12.60 10.94
CA LEU A 199 11.18 -12.35 12.29
C LEU A 199 11.21 -13.67 13.06
N GLY A 200 12.39 -13.96 13.62
CA GLY A 200 12.67 -15.25 14.25
C GLY A 200 12.38 -16.40 13.29
N ASP A 201 11.64 -17.39 13.79
CA ASP A 201 11.24 -18.59 13.06
C ASP A 201 9.81 -18.53 12.51
N ASN A 202 9.12 -17.39 12.65
CA ASN A 202 7.67 -17.33 12.44
C ASN A 202 7.28 -16.59 11.15
N ALA A 203 8.12 -15.68 10.68
CA ALA A 203 7.83 -14.95 9.47
C ALA A 203 9.08 -14.53 8.71
N PHE A 204 8.95 -14.41 7.40
CA PHE A 204 9.95 -13.81 6.53
C PHE A 204 9.29 -13.13 5.34
N GLY A 205 9.99 -12.23 4.67
CA GLY A 205 9.48 -11.58 3.48
C GLY A 205 10.51 -10.64 2.87
N VAL A 206 10.16 -9.96 1.79
CA VAL A 206 11.01 -8.93 1.18
C VAL A 206 10.58 -7.55 1.67
N SER A 207 11.55 -6.65 1.86
CA SER A 207 11.28 -5.25 2.18
C SER A 207 11.80 -4.36 1.07
N LEU A 208 10.96 -3.44 0.60
CA LEU A 208 11.34 -2.40 -0.34
C LEU A 208 11.74 -1.12 0.40
N LYS A 209 12.73 -0.42 -0.13
CA LYS A 209 13.20 0.89 0.32
C LYS A 209 13.18 1.83 -0.87
N ALA A 210 12.62 3.03 -0.70
CA ALA A 210 12.71 4.07 -1.71
C ALA A 210 14.12 4.67 -1.76
N ASP A 211 14.70 4.70 -2.95
CA ASP A 211 15.93 5.45 -3.22
C ASP A 211 15.59 6.84 -3.77
N ILE A 212 14.60 6.91 -4.66
CA ILE A 212 14.08 8.16 -5.23
C ILE A 212 12.54 8.08 -5.24
N ILE A 213 11.87 9.20 -4.97
CA ILE A 213 10.42 9.34 -5.15
C ILE A 213 10.17 10.61 -5.95
N LEU A 214 9.51 10.50 -7.11
CA LEU A 214 8.94 11.64 -7.83
C LEU A 214 7.47 11.78 -7.44
N CYS A 215 7.09 12.94 -6.91
CA CYS A 215 5.72 13.30 -6.59
C CYS A 215 5.11 14.12 -7.73
N LYS A 216 4.07 13.59 -8.37
CA LYS A 216 3.30 14.29 -9.41
C LYS A 216 2.29 15.24 -8.76
N PRO A 217 2.01 16.40 -9.40
CA PRO A 217 0.99 17.30 -8.91
C PRO A 217 -0.35 16.57 -8.89
N VAL A 218 -1.03 16.58 -7.74
CA VAL A 218 -2.39 16.07 -7.64
C VAL A 218 -3.27 17.05 -8.42
N VAL A 219 -3.71 16.67 -9.61
CA VAL A 219 -4.81 17.38 -10.29
C VAL A 219 -6.04 17.10 -9.45
N ILE A 220 -6.35 18.00 -8.51
CA ILE A 220 -7.60 17.91 -7.75
C ILE A 220 -8.70 18.20 -8.78
N PRO A 221 -9.54 17.22 -9.14
CA PRO A 221 -10.66 17.50 -10.03
C PRO A 221 -11.50 18.58 -9.38
N THR A 222 -11.87 19.59 -10.16
CA THR A 222 -12.64 20.72 -9.66
C THR A 222 -13.93 20.21 -9.00
N PRO A 223 -14.51 20.92 -8.02
CA PRO A 223 -15.78 20.51 -7.39
C PRO A 223 -16.89 20.17 -8.40
N LEU A 224 -16.86 20.79 -9.58
CA LEU A 224 -17.76 20.52 -10.72
C LEU A 224 -17.55 19.14 -11.37
N GLU A 225 -16.30 18.67 -11.47
CA GLU A 225 -15.98 17.34 -12.01
C GLU A 225 -16.30 16.21 -11.03
N GLN A 226 -16.25 16.51 -9.73
CA GLN A 226 -16.67 15.60 -8.65
C GLN A 226 -18.21 15.42 -8.59
N LEU A 227 -18.96 16.34 -9.21
CA LEU A 227 -20.42 16.33 -9.29
C LEU A 227 -20.99 15.48 -10.43
N LYS A 228 -20.26 14.48 -10.96
CA LYS A 228 -20.83 13.44 -11.82
C LYS A 228 -21.74 12.52 -10.98
N LEU A 229 -22.90 13.06 -10.59
CA LEU A 229 -24.00 12.33 -10.00
C LEU A 229 -24.39 11.21 -10.98
N LYS A 230 -24.09 9.96 -10.62
CA LYS A 230 -24.67 8.77 -11.26
C LYS A 230 -26.16 8.66 -10.92
N ARG A 231 -26.96 9.69 -11.20
CA ARG A 231 -28.42 9.56 -11.20
C ARG A 231 -28.82 9.19 -12.61
N LYS A 232 -28.98 7.89 -12.86
CA LYS A 232 -29.90 7.42 -13.90
C LYS A 232 -31.28 7.91 -13.47
N TYR A 233 -31.71 9.05 -13.97
CA TYR A 233 -33.13 9.38 -13.91
C TYR A 233 -33.85 8.28 -14.69
N LYS A 234 -34.69 7.50 -14.00
CA LYS A 234 -35.81 6.85 -14.67
C LYS A 234 -36.74 7.99 -15.05
N GLU A 235 -36.85 8.24 -16.35
CA GLU A 235 -37.91 9.05 -16.91
C GLU A 235 -39.22 8.37 -16.46
N ILE A 236 -39.95 9.01 -15.55
CA ILE A 236 -41.28 8.57 -15.17
C ILE A 236 -42.16 9.04 -16.31
N GLU A 237 -42.60 8.12 -17.17
CA GLU A 237 -43.64 8.41 -18.15
C GLU A 237 -44.87 8.95 -17.42
N PRO A 238 -45.45 10.08 -17.86
CA PRO A 238 -46.63 10.62 -17.21
C PRO A 238 -47.79 9.63 -17.35
N GLU A 239 -48.36 9.23 -16.21
CA GLU A 239 -49.59 8.44 -16.19
C GLU A 239 -50.72 9.24 -16.86
N PRO A 240 -51.57 8.59 -17.69
CA PRO A 240 -52.69 9.26 -18.33
C PRO A 240 -53.72 9.71 -17.28
N GLU A 241 -54.13 10.98 -17.40
CA GLU A 241 -55.11 11.64 -16.54
C GLU A 241 -56.39 10.80 -16.41
N ALA A 242 -56.62 10.23 -15.23
CA ALA A 242 -57.86 9.57 -14.88
C ALA A 242 -58.96 10.63 -14.74
N SER A 243 -59.96 10.56 -15.63
CA SER A 243 -61.13 11.43 -15.61
C SER A 243 -61.90 11.31 -14.30
N THR A 244 -62.05 12.43 -13.62
CA THR A 244 -62.94 12.65 -12.49
C THR A 244 -64.40 12.48 -12.90
N SER A 245 -65.11 11.52 -12.31
CA SER A 245 -66.58 11.53 -12.22
C SER A 245 -66.99 11.55 -10.74
N GLU A 246 -67.87 12.50 -10.43
CA GLU A 246 -68.27 12.95 -9.11
C GLU A 246 -69.18 12.00 -8.30
N ALA A 247 -68.94 11.99 -6.98
CA ALA A 247 -69.89 12.03 -5.86
C ALA A 247 -70.77 10.80 -5.51
N PRO A 248 -71.39 10.73 -4.30
CA PRO A 248 -71.21 11.53 -3.08
C PRO A 248 -70.95 10.74 -1.79
N VAL A 249 -70.46 11.52 -0.82
CA VAL A 249 -70.30 11.31 0.62
C VAL A 249 -71.55 10.72 1.30
N LYS A 250 -71.34 9.72 2.16
CA LYS A 250 -72.23 9.41 3.29
C LYS A 250 -71.43 9.36 4.59
N ALA A 251 -71.95 10.10 5.56
CA ALA A 251 -71.45 10.31 6.91
C ALA A 251 -71.75 9.14 7.88
N ALA A 252 -71.23 9.29 9.10
CA ALA A 252 -71.34 8.47 10.32
C ALA A 252 -70.21 7.44 10.48
N LYS A 253 -69.54 7.31 11.63
CA LYS A 253 -69.95 7.62 13.02
C LYS A 253 -68.70 7.66 13.90
N GLU A 254 -68.72 8.52 14.92
CA GLU A 254 -67.83 8.49 16.09
C GLU A 254 -67.97 7.15 16.83
N GLU A 255 -66.84 6.61 17.30
CA GLU A 255 -66.80 5.79 18.51
C GLU A 255 -65.40 5.93 19.15
N ASP A 256 -65.41 6.54 20.34
CA ASP A 256 -64.32 6.57 21.32
C ASP A 256 -63.98 5.15 21.81
N VAL A 257 -62.69 4.86 22.01
CA VAL A 257 -62.25 3.94 23.06
C VAL A 257 -60.98 4.49 23.71
N GLU A 258 -61.12 4.79 25.00
CA GLU A 258 -60.10 5.16 25.97
C GLU A 258 -59.19 3.98 26.39
N HIS A 259 -58.12 4.36 27.11
CA HIS A 259 -57.32 3.59 28.08
C HIS A 259 -56.28 2.61 27.52
N ALA A 260 -54.98 2.78 27.77
CA ALA A 260 -54.20 2.71 29.04
C ALA A 260 -53.16 1.58 28.79
N ASP A 261 -51.97 1.45 29.34
CA ASP A 261 -51.20 2.07 30.39
C ASP A 261 -49.72 1.70 30.14
N VAL A 262 -48.83 2.57 30.60
CA VAL A 262 -47.55 2.31 31.28
C VAL A 262 -47.02 0.86 31.33
N ILE A 263 -45.76 0.64 30.94
CA ILE A 263 -44.74 -0.04 31.78
C ILE A 263 -43.35 0.60 31.54
N LEU A 264 -42.86 1.27 32.59
CA LEU A 264 -41.44 1.54 32.86
C LEU A 264 -40.80 0.28 33.45
N GLY A 265 -39.53 0.05 33.13
CA GLY A 265 -38.72 -1.01 33.75
C GLY A 265 -37.24 -0.70 33.59
N ASP A 266 -36.72 0.04 34.57
CA ASP A 266 -35.30 0.14 34.90
C ASP A 266 -34.74 -1.17 35.46
N GLU A 267 -33.41 -1.16 35.68
CA GLU A 267 -32.52 -2.07 36.45
C GLU A 267 -31.43 -2.64 35.53
N ASP A 268 -30.22 -2.08 35.45
CA ASP A 268 -29.21 -1.81 36.50
C ASP A 268 -28.65 -3.09 37.13
N GLY A 269 -27.32 -3.17 37.23
CA GLY A 269 -26.65 -4.11 38.14
C GLY A 269 -25.65 -5.11 37.57
N SER A 270 -24.38 -4.74 37.74
CA SER A 270 -23.41 -5.52 38.54
C SER A 270 -22.44 -6.51 37.84
N ALA A 271 -21.19 -6.04 37.76
CA ALA A 271 -19.95 -6.68 38.22
C ALA A 271 -19.77 -8.21 38.19
N MET A 272 -18.72 -8.63 37.47
CA MET A 272 -17.62 -9.46 37.97
C MET A 272 -16.31 -9.01 37.34
#